data_AF-A0A8T5EY29-F1
#
_entry.id   AF-A0A8T5EY29-F1
#
_cell.length_a   1.000
_cell.length_b   1.000
_cell.length_c   1.000
_cell.angle_alpha   90.00
_cell.angle_beta   90.00
_cell.angle_gamma   90.00
#
_symmetry.space_group_name_H-M   'P 1'
#
loop_
_entity.id
_entity.type
_entity.pdbx_description
1 polymer ?
#
loop_
_entity_poly.entity_id
_entity_poly.type
_entity_poly.pdbx_seq_one_letter_code
_entity_poly.pdbx_strand_id
1 'polypeptide(L)'
;MTRHRKSRSREHKSRHKHRSDYNKHVDRLLKKNISKLKDLGRYNERNRKDPYGRTDGERQVARTLRRLHIRYIPEYYIGKLRGDSKSYRISDFYLPREKIHIEFLGNWNTSERHRNQYKYKMAMYHENHIKHINIFPNQLFNITWVLKRELRRVKEGKPVKRGGLISVGKKKAPSRRISSLFEDIFGIVGLIIKLIVIGVFFFGIGGMWIYGALESSTRGGLFYFAVIGGILFIIAGIYLIVDNLNL
;
A
#
# COMPACT_ATOMS: atom_id res chain seq x y z
N MET A 1 -13.31 -58.13 -11.96
CA MET A 1 -12.09 -57.28 -12.14
C MET A 1 -12.28 -55.95 -12.92
N THR A 2 -13.45 -55.66 -13.49
CA THR A 2 -13.69 -54.48 -14.37
C THR A 2 -14.05 -53.17 -13.66
N ARG A 3 -14.53 -53.20 -12.40
CA ARG A 3 -14.91 -51.98 -11.64
C ARG A 3 -13.71 -51.09 -11.28
N HIS A 4 -12.52 -51.66 -11.08
CA HIS A 4 -11.34 -50.88 -10.66
C HIS A 4 -10.72 -50.02 -11.79
N ARG A 5 -10.88 -50.42 -13.06
CA ARG A 5 -10.41 -49.63 -14.22
C ARG A 5 -11.25 -48.38 -14.48
N LYS A 6 -12.57 -48.45 -14.26
CA LYS A 6 -13.47 -47.28 -14.47
C LYS A 6 -13.25 -46.16 -13.45
N SER A 7 -12.88 -46.47 -12.20
CA SER A 7 -12.62 -45.44 -11.18
C SER A 7 -11.36 -44.61 -11.47
N ARG A 8 -10.26 -45.27 -11.87
CA ARG A 8 -8.99 -44.58 -12.22
C ARG A 8 -9.12 -43.66 -13.43
N SER A 9 -9.90 -44.05 -14.45
CA SER A 9 -10.14 -43.20 -15.64
C SER A 9 -10.91 -41.92 -15.31
N ARG A 10 -11.93 -42.01 -14.44
CA ARG A 10 -12.71 -40.83 -14.00
C ARG A 10 -11.88 -39.86 -13.17
N GLU A 11 -11.03 -40.38 -12.27
CA GLU A 11 -10.13 -39.56 -11.44
C GLU A 11 -9.11 -38.78 -12.30
N HIS A 12 -8.50 -39.45 -13.30
CA HIS A 12 -7.55 -38.81 -14.20
C HIS A 12 -8.19 -37.66 -15.00
N LYS A 13 -9.40 -37.89 -15.56
CA LYS A 13 -10.15 -36.85 -16.28
C LYS A 13 -10.50 -35.66 -15.38
N SER A 14 -10.91 -35.92 -14.14
CA SER A 14 -11.22 -34.88 -13.14
C SER A 14 -10.00 -34.01 -12.82
N ARG A 15 -8.83 -34.62 -12.56
CA ARG A 15 -7.58 -33.90 -12.28
C ARG A 15 -7.15 -33.02 -13.45
N HIS A 16 -7.28 -33.52 -14.68
CA HIS A 16 -6.94 -32.75 -15.88
C HIS A 16 -7.84 -31.53 -16.06
N LYS A 17 -9.17 -31.71 -15.89
CA LYS A 17 -10.15 -30.61 -15.97
C LYS A 17 -9.85 -29.52 -14.93
N HIS A 18 -9.66 -29.90 -13.66
CA HIS A 18 -9.36 -28.95 -12.60
C HIS A 18 -8.07 -28.16 -12.84
N ARG A 19 -7.02 -28.81 -13.39
CA ARG A 19 -5.78 -28.12 -13.76
C ARG A 19 -6.00 -27.11 -14.88
N SER A 20 -6.83 -27.45 -15.87
CA SER A 20 -7.20 -26.53 -16.96
C SER A 20 -7.92 -25.30 -16.43
N ASP A 21 -8.89 -25.48 -15.54
CA ASP A 21 -9.70 -24.38 -15.00
C ASP A 21 -8.86 -23.44 -14.11
N TYR A 22 -7.96 -24.00 -13.29
CA TYR A 22 -7.02 -23.19 -12.51
C TYR A 22 -6.10 -22.36 -13.41
N ASN A 23 -5.53 -22.96 -14.46
CA ASN A 23 -4.66 -22.22 -15.39
C ASN A 23 -5.41 -21.05 -16.05
N LYS A 24 -6.63 -21.30 -16.56
CA LYS A 24 -7.49 -20.26 -17.13
C LYS A 24 -7.78 -19.14 -16.11
N HIS A 25 -7.99 -19.49 -14.84
CA HIS A 25 -8.18 -18.49 -13.79
C HIS A 25 -6.93 -17.62 -13.58
N VAL A 26 -5.74 -18.23 -13.49
CA VAL A 26 -4.47 -17.50 -13.36
C VAL A 26 -4.23 -16.59 -14.56
N ASP A 27 -4.50 -17.06 -15.78
CA ASP A 27 -4.30 -16.28 -17.00
C ASP A 27 -5.25 -15.06 -17.05
N ARG A 28 -6.50 -15.21 -16.60
CA ARG A 28 -7.43 -14.08 -16.46
C ARG A 28 -6.95 -13.05 -15.45
N LEU A 29 -6.47 -13.50 -14.29
CA LEU A 29 -5.90 -12.60 -13.27
C LEU A 29 -4.67 -11.86 -13.81
N LEU A 30 -3.77 -12.57 -14.50
CA LEU A 30 -2.59 -11.98 -15.13
C LEU A 30 -2.98 -10.91 -16.16
N LYS A 31 -3.95 -11.19 -17.03
CA LYS A 31 -4.44 -10.22 -18.03
C LYS A 31 -4.98 -8.95 -17.37
N LYS A 32 -5.82 -9.10 -16.33
CA LYS A 32 -6.36 -7.96 -15.56
C LYS A 32 -5.24 -7.16 -14.88
N ASN A 33 -4.27 -7.86 -14.29
CA ASN A 33 -3.12 -7.23 -13.64
C ASN A 33 -2.27 -6.43 -14.63
N ILE A 34 -1.95 -7.02 -15.79
CA ILE A 34 -1.19 -6.33 -16.85
C ILE A 34 -1.90 -5.05 -17.28
N SER A 35 -3.22 -5.07 -17.48
CA SER A 35 -3.98 -3.84 -17.79
C SER A 35 -3.74 -2.76 -16.75
N LYS A 36 -3.83 -3.10 -15.45
CA LYS A 36 -3.57 -2.13 -14.37
C LYS A 36 -2.12 -1.65 -14.34
N LEU A 37 -1.15 -2.51 -14.62
CA LEU A 37 0.24 -2.09 -14.67
C LEU A 37 0.54 -1.17 -15.86
N LYS A 38 -0.14 -1.36 -17.00
CA LYS A 38 -0.05 -0.43 -18.14
C LYS A 38 -0.58 0.95 -17.75
N ASP A 39 -1.76 1.01 -17.12
CA ASP A 39 -2.35 2.27 -16.63
C ASP A 39 -1.41 3.02 -15.67
N LEU A 40 -0.56 2.28 -14.93
CA LEU A 40 0.40 2.82 -13.97
C LEU A 40 1.79 3.10 -14.56
N GLY A 41 2.04 2.83 -15.85
CA GLY A 41 3.37 2.94 -16.45
C GLY A 41 4.40 1.95 -15.91
N ARG A 42 3.96 0.82 -15.32
CA ARG A 42 4.80 -0.21 -14.70
C ARG A 42 5.00 -1.45 -15.57
N TYR A 43 4.41 -1.48 -16.76
CA TYR A 43 4.54 -2.57 -17.72
C TYR A 43 5.09 -2.05 -19.04
N ASN A 44 6.28 -2.53 -19.43
CA ASN A 44 6.95 -2.13 -20.66
C ASN A 44 6.73 -3.18 -21.76
N GLU A 45 5.74 -2.95 -22.62
CA GLU A 45 5.41 -3.83 -23.75
C GLU A 45 6.55 -3.96 -24.78
N ARG A 46 7.42 -2.96 -24.88
CA ARG A 46 8.54 -2.96 -25.82
C ARG A 46 9.65 -3.89 -25.36
N ASN A 47 9.83 -4.07 -24.04
CA ASN A 47 10.80 -5.01 -23.50
C ASN A 47 10.21 -6.42 -23.36
N ARG A 48 10.16 -7.17 -24.47
CA ARG A 48 9.63 -8.55 -24.48
C ARG A 48 10.37 -9.52 -23.56
N LYS A 49 11.67 -9.29 -23.31
CA LYS A 49 12.50 -10.17 -22.47
C LYS A 49 12.18 -10.00 -20.98
N ASP A 50 11.91 -8.76 -20.56
CA ASP A 50 11.56 -8.45 -19.18
C ASP A 50 10.62 -7.24 -19.08
N PRO A 51 9.32 -7.44 -19.35
CA PRO A 51 8.37 -6.33 -19.40
C PRO A 51 8.08 -5.71 -18.03
N TYR A 52 8.62 -6.29 -16.95
CA TYR A 52 8.46 -5.84 -15.57
C TYR A 52 9.70 -5.15 -15.00
N GLY A 53 10.83 -5.15 -15.72
CA GLY A 53 12.07 -4.50 -15.27
C GLY A 53 12.66 -5.09 -13.98
N ARG A 54 12.73 -6.42 -13.88
CA ARG A 54 13.11 -7.13 -12.66
C ARG A 54 14.59 -7.02 -12.34
N THR A 55 14.86 -6.90 -11.05
CA THR A 55 16.22 -7.03 -10.50
C THR A 55 16.76 -8.46 -10.66
N ASP A 56 18.09 -8.65 -10.56
CA ASP A 56 18.70 -9.99 -10.63
C ASP A 56 18.14 -10.94 -9.55
N GLY A 57 17.92 -10.42 -8.34
CA GLY A 57 17.35 -11.18 -7.24
C GLY A 57 15.90 -11.61 -7.50
N GLU A 58 15.06 -10.72 -8.01
CA GLU A 58 13.70 -11.07 -8.46
C GLU A 58 13.75 -12.12 -9.58
N ARG A 59 14.66 -11.98 -10.55
CA ARG A 59 14.85 -12.98 -11.61
C ARG A 59 15.23 -14.35 -11.02
N GLN A 60 16.03 -14.39 -9.96
CA GLN A 60 16.38 -15.64 -9.27
C GLN A 60 15.18 -16.26 -8.51
N VAL A 61 14.36 -15.44 -7.85
CA VAL A 61 13.10 -15.88 -7.22
C VAL A 61 12.15 -16.44 -8.30
N ALA A 62 11.96 -15.71 -9.40
CA ALA A 62 11.13 -16.11 -10.54
C ALA A 62 11.57 -17.44 -11.17
N ARG A 63 12.89 -17.64 -11.37
CA ARG A 63 13.47 -18.93 -11.83
C ARG A 63 13.17 -20.06 -10.84
N THR A 64 13.30 -19.79 -9.54
CA THR A 64 13.06 -20.79 -8.50
C THR A 64 11.59 -21.20 -8.42
N LEU A 65 10.66 -20.24 -8.47
CA LEU A 65 9.22 -20.53 -8.54
C LEU A 65 8.88 -21.40 -9.76
N ARG A 66 9.45 -21.10 -10.94
CA ARG A 66 9.30 -21.93 -12.15
C ARG A 66 9.83 -23.34 -11.96
N ARG A 67 11.04 -23.49 -11.39
CA ARG A 67 11.65 -24.80 -11.10
C ARG A 67 10.81 -25.63 -10.11
N LEU A 68 10.13 -24.98 -9.18
CA LEU A 68 9.20 -25.63 -8.24
C LEU A 68 7.82 -25.88 -8.84
N HIS A 69 7.60 -25.58 -10.13
CA HIS A 69 6.31 -25.65 -10.81
C HIS A 69 5.20 -24.87 -10.09
N ILE A 70 5.56 -23.75 -9.44
CA ILE A 70 4.61 -22.86 -8.78
C ILE A 70 4.19 -21.79 -9.78
N ARG A 71 2.90 -21.74 -10.10
CA ARG A 71 2.32 -20.67 -10.93
C ARG A 71 2.23 -19.39 -10.10
N TYR A 72 2.66 -18.27 -10.68
CA TYR A 72 2.63 -16.96 -10.06
C TYR A 72 2.25 -15.88 -11.06
N ILE A 73 1.88 -14.71 -10.54
CA ILE A 73 1.67 -13.46 -11.27
C ILE A 73 2.74 -12.48 -10.79
N PRO A 74 3.60 -11.96 -11.67
CA PRO A 74 4.58 -10.95 -11.30
C PRO A 74 3.96 -9.56 -11.17
N GLU A 75 4.61 -8.68 -10.38
CA GLU A 75 4.21 -7.28 -10.16
C GLU A 75 2.71 -7.16 -9.91
N TYR A 76 2.21 -7.86 -8.89
CA TYR A 76 0.78 -7.94 -8.64
C TYR A 76 0.27 -6.68 -7.96
N TYR A 77 -0.67 -5.99 -8.62
CA TYR A 77 -1.34 -4.80 -8.13
C TYR A 77 -2.26 -5.13 -6.96
N ILE A 78 -2.14 -4.33 -5.90
CA ILE A 78 -2.99 -4.38 -4.71
C ILE A 78 -3.57 -2.98 -4.54
N GLY A 79 -4.89 -2.86 -4.72
CA GLY A 79 -5.59 -1.59 -4.54
C GLY A 79 -5.68 -1.18 -3.07
N LYS A 80 -5.98 0.11 -2.85
CA LYS A 80 -6.21 0.80 -1.57
C LYS A 80 -6.28 -0.13 -0.35
N LEU A 81 -5.20 -0.11 0.44
CA LEU A 81 -5.13 -0.80 1.71
C LEU A 81 -5.64 0.12 2.83
N ARG A 82 -6.36 -0.43 3.80
CA ARG A 82 -6.85 0.33 4.96
C ARG A 82 -5.65 0.83 5.76
N GLY A 83 -5.62 2.13 6.05
CA GLY A 83 -4.55 2.79 6.80
C GLY A 83 -3.26 3.05 6.01
N ASP A 84 -3.20 2.69 4.72
CA ASP A 84 -2.04 2.94 3.88
C ASP A 84 -2.15 4.33 3.24
N SER A 85 -1.09 5.14 3.37
CA SER A 85 -1.02 6.44 2.71
C SER A 85 -0.93 6.34 1.19
N LYS A 86 -0.60 5.16 0.64
CA LYS A 86 -0.54 4.94 -0.80
C LYS A 86 -1.87 4.42 -1.33
N SER A 87 -2.27 4.96 -2.47
CA SER A 87 -3.47 4.52 -3.22
C SER A 87 -3.36 3.08 -3.75
N TYR A 88 -2.14 2.55 -3.87
CA TYR A 88 -1.89 1.16 -4.25
C TYR A 88 -0.51 0.67 -3.79
N ARG A 89 -0.37 -0.66 -3.79
CA ARG A 89 0.89 -1.39 -3.65
C ARG A 89 1.08 -2.34 -4.82
N ILE A 90 2.32 -2.72 -5.06
CA ILE A 90 2.68 -3.77 -6.02
C ILE A 90 3.56 -4.76 -5.29
N SER A 91 3.21 -6.05 -5.32
CA SER A 91 4.08 -7.12 -4.82
C SER A 91 4.82 -7.80 -5.96
N ASP A 92 6.09 -8.11 -5.78
CA ASP A 92 6.95 -8.65 -6.84
C ASP A 92 6.38 -9.95 -7.44
N PHE A 93 5.80 -10.81 -6.60
CA PHE A 93 5.08 -12.00 -7.05
C PHE A 93 3.81 -12.26 -6.22
N TYR A 94 2.77 -12.78 -6.86
CA TYR A 94 1.55 -13.27 -6.23
C TYR A 94 1.29 -14.72 -6.63
N LEU A 95 0.95 -15.56 -5.65
CA LEU A 95 0.63 -16.98 -5.82
C LEU A 95 -0.88 -17.17 -5.71
N PRO A 96 -1.62 -17.31 -6.83
CA PRO A 96 -3.09 -17.28 -6.80
C PRO A 96 -3.72 -18.45 -6.05
N ARG A 97 -3.12 -19.65 -6.12
CA ARG A 97 -3.64 -20.85 -5.44
C ARG A 97 -3.64 -20.69 -3.93
N GLU A 98 -2.56 -20.14 -3.38
CA GLU A 98 -2.40 -19.94 -1.94
C GLU A 98 -2.87 -18.57 -1.44
N LYS A 99 -3.13 -17.62 -2.36
CA LYS A 99 -3.36 -16.20 -2.07
C LYS A 99 -2.22 -15.60 -1.25
N ILE A 100 -0.98 -15.87 -1.66
CA ILE A 100 0.25 -15.42 -0.97
C ILE A 100 1.00 -14.44 -1.86
N HIS A 101 1.42 -13.32 -1.29
CA HIS A 101 2.33 -12.36 -1.92
C HIS A 101 3.78 -12.69 -1.55
N ILE A 102 4.71 -12.45 -2.46
CA ILE A 102 6.15 -12.60 -2.22
C ILE A 102 6.81 -11.28 -2.57
N GLU A 103 7.67 -10.82 -1.67
CA GLU A 103 8.48 -9.61 -1.77
C GLU A 103 9.95 -9.99 -1.70
N PHE A 104 10.77 -9.50 -2.63
CA PHE A 104 12.21 -9.55 -2.59
C PHE A 104 12.77 -8.22 -2.10
N LEU A 105 13.43 -8.26 -0.94
CA LEU A 105 13.88 -7.06 -0.23
C LEU A 105 15.30 -6.70 -0.69
N GLY A 106 15.49 -6.53 -2.00
CA GLY A 106 16.81 -6.35 -2.64
C GLY A 106 17.69 -5.28 -2.00
N ASN A 107 17.08 -4.19 -1.52
CA ASN A 107 17.78 -3.07 -0.91
C ASN A 107 17.80 -3.09 0.63
N TRP A 108 17.55 -4.24 1.26
CA TRP A 108 17.50 -4.34 2.72
C TRP A 108 18.80 -3.90 3.42
N ASN A 109 19.94 -4.22 2.81
CA ASN A 109 21.25 -3.89 3.36
C ASN A 109 21.78 -2.52 2.90
N THR A 110 21.07 -1.83 2.01
CA THR A 110 21.54 -0.58 1.38
C THR A 110 21.47 0.61 2.32
N SER A 111 20.31 0.84 2.95
CA SER A 111 20.14 1.95 3.89
C SER A 111 18.96 1.75 4.81
N GLU A 112 18.95 2.50 5.92
CA GLU A 112 17.83 2.47 6.86
C GLU A 112 16.52 2.96 6.23
N ARG A 113 16.59 3.96 5.36
CA ARG A 113 15.43 4.46 4.60
C ARG A 113 14.73 3.33 3.84
N HIS A 114 15.49 2.49 3.13
CA HIS A 114 14.92 1.36 2.38
C HIS A 114 14.34 0.31 3.33
N ARG A 115 15.02 -0.01 4.44
CA ARG A 115 14.48 -0.92 5.47
C ARG A 115 13.16 -0.42 6.04
N ASN A 116 13.04 0.87 6.31
CA ASN A 116 11.82 1.46 6.86
C ASN A 116 10.66 1.42 5.85
N GLN A 117 10.93 1.61 4.55
CA GLN A 117 9.93 1.41 3.50
C GLN A 117 9.43 -0.04 3.43
N TYR A 118 10.32 -1.03 3.53
CA TYR A 118 9.92 -2.44 3.58
C TYR A 118 9.13 -2.76 4.84
N LYS A 119 9.58 -2.31 6.01
CA LYS A 119 8.86 -2.49 7.28
C LYS A 119 7.45 -1.90 7.22
N TYR A 120 7.31 -0.69 6.68
CA TYR A 120 6.00 -0.05 6.50
C TYR A 120 5.09 -0.88 5.59
N LYS A 121 5.60 -1.32 4.43
CA LYS A 121 4.83 -2.17 3.51
C LYS A 121 4.40 -3.49 4.17
N MET A 122 5.29 -4.13 4.94
CA MET A 122 4.99 -5.34 5.70
C MET A 122 3.92 -5.09 6.78
N ALA A 123 3.95 -3.94 7.45
CA ALA A 123 2.94 -3.55 8.43
C ALA A 123 1.56 -3.39 7.76
N MET A 124 1.50 -2.70 6.61
CA MET A 124 0.26 -2.55 5.84
C MET A 124 -0.32 -3.89 5.40
N TYR A 125 0.53 -4.83 4.96
CA TYR A 125 0.08 -6.19 4.65
C TYR A 125 -0.47 -6.92 5.88
N HIS A 126 0.18 -6.78 7.03
CA HIS A 126 -0.28 -7.41 8.27
C HIS A 126 -1.64 -6.84 8.74
N GLU A 127 -1.79 -5.52 8.75
CA GLU A 127 -3.02 -4.82 9.17
C GLU A 127 -4.22 -5.08 8.25
N ASN A 128 -3.95 -5.46 7.00
CA ASN A 128 -4.95 -5.81 5.99
C ASN A 128 -5.10 -7.34 5.81
N HIS A 129 -4.54 -8.15 6.71
CA HIS A 129 -4.61 -9.62 6.69
C HIS A 129 -4.09 -10.26 5.38
N ILE A 130 -3.12 -9.61 4.74
CA ILE A 130 -2.50 -10.09 3.51
C ILE A 130 -1.36 -11.05 3.84
N LYS A 131 -1.53 -12.31 3.43
CA LYS A 131 -0.50 -13.35 3.54
C LYS A 131 0.67 -13.01 2.62
N HIS A 132 1.86 -12.86 3.18
CA HIS A 132 3.04 -12.52 2.41
C HIS A 132 4.29 -13.24 2.91
N ILE A 133 5.29 -13.37 2.02
CA ILE A 133 6.61 -13.92 2.28
C ILE A 133 7.65 -12.88 1.87
N ASN A 134 8.59 -12.58 2.76
CA ASN A 134 9.69 -11.66 2.50
C ASN A 134 10.97 -12.47 2.27
N ILE A 135 11.61 -12.27 1.13
CA ILE A 135 12.88 -12.89 0.76
C ILE A 135 13.97 -11.83 0.86
N PHE A 136 14.97 -12.09 1.69
CA PHE A 136 16.10 -11.18 1.90
C PHE A 136 17.26 -11.50 0.92
N PRO A 137 18.15 -10.53 0.62
CA PRO A 137 19.26 -10.75 -0.30
C PRO A 137 20.16 -11.92 0.11
N ASN A 138 20.47 -12.02 1.41
CA ASN A 138 21.27 -13.10 1.97
C ASN A 138 20.56 -14.47 1.94
N GLN A 139 19.29 -14.56 1.55
CA GLN A 139 18.57 -15.84 1.44
C GLN A 139 18.61 -16.41 0.02
N LEU A 140 19.11 -15.65 -0.96
CA LEU A 140 19.12 -16.04 -2.37
C LEU A 140 19.96 -17.29 -2.64
N PHE A 141 21.06 -17.50 -1.90
CA PHE A 141 21.92 -18.68 -2.07
C PHE A 141 21.19 -20.01 -1.81
N ASN A 142 20.17 -20.00 -0.95
CA ASN A 142 19.36 -21.18 -0.63
C ASN A 142 17.85 -20.93 -0.82
N ILE A 143 17.50 -20.18 -1.86
CA ILE A 143 16.13 -19.70 -2.10
C ILE A 143 15.11 -20.83 -2.23
N THR A 144 15.49 -22.00 -2.76
CA THR A 144 14.59 -23.15 -2.88
C THR A 144 14.11 -23.63 -1.52
N TRP A 145 15.04 -23.81 -0.57
CA TRP A 145 14.70 -24.26 0.76
C TRP A 145 13.92 -23.18 1.52
N VAL A 146 14.32 -21.91 1.38
CA VAL A 146 13.63 -20.77 1.99
C VAL A 146 12.19 -20.68 1.51
N LEU A 147 11.93 -20.72 0.20
CA LEU A 147 10.56 -20.68 -0.34
C LEU A 147 9.72 -21.86 0.15
N LYS A 148 10.24 -23.10 0.11
CA LYS A 148 9.51 -24.27 0.63
C LYS A 148 9.16 -24.12 2.10
N ARG A 149 10.12 -23.65 2.91
CA ARG A 149 9.96 -23.45 4.37
C ARG A 149 8.91 -22.38 4.66
N GLU A 150 9.02 -21.21 4.04
CA GLU A 150 8.09 -20.10 4.30
C GLU A 150 6.69 -20.37 3.76
N LEU A 151 6.56 -20.98 2.57
CA LEU A 151 5.25 -21.38 2.04
C LEU A 151 4.53 -22.36 2.97
N ARG A 152 5.25 -23.33 3.54
CA ARG A 152 4.68 -24.26 4.53
C ARG A 152 4.20 -23.51 5.78
N ARG A 153 5.01 -22.60 6.31
CA ARG A 153 4.64 -21.81 7.51
C ARG A 153 3.39 -20.96 7.30
N VAL A 154 3.31 -20.25 6.18
CA VAL A 154 2.15 -19.42 5.86
C VAL A 154 0.89 -20.28 5.66
N LYS A 155 1.03 -21.48 5.10
CA LYS A 155 -0.08 -22.46 5.01
C LYS A 155 -0.55 -22.96 6.37
N GLU A 156 0.37 -23.16 7.31
CA GLU A 156 0.07 -23.58 8.69
C GLU A 156 -0.43 -22.42 9.58
N GLY A 157 -0.60 -21.22 9.05
CA GLY A 157 -1.00 -20.04 9.83
C GLY A 157 0.06 -19.58 10.84
N LYS A 158 1.30 -20.07 10.72
CA LYS A 158 2.40 -19.67 11.61
C LYS A 158 2.89 -18.28 11.23
N PRO A 159 3.26 -17.43 12.21
CA PRO A 159 3.81 -16.12 11.91
C PRO A 159 5.12 -16.25 11.13
N VAL A 160 5.28 -15.41 10.10
CA VAL A 160 6.52 -15.33 9.31
C VAL A 160 7.63 -14.82 10.22
N LYS A 161 8.67 -15.63 10.44
CA LYS A 161 9.83 -15.20 11.23
C LYS A 161 10.55 -14.09 10.45
N ARG A 162 10.60 -12.89 11.03
CA ARG A 162 11.45 -11.79 10.52
C ARG A 162 12.88 -12.31 10.50
N GLY A 163 13.53 -12.31 9.33
CA GLY A 163 14.89 -12.81 9.20
C GLY A 163 15.81 -12.11 10.21
N GLY A 164 16.38 -12.88 11.14
CA GLY A 164 17.47 -12.43 12.01
C GLY A 164 17.12 -11.56 13.22
N LEU A 165 15.84 -11.34 13.58
CA LEU A 165 15.51 -10.87 14.93
C LEU A 165 14.66 -11.90 15.65
N ILE A 166 15.24 -12.47 16.71
CA ILE A 166 14.52 -13.13 17.78
C ILE A 166 13.53 -12.10 18.35
N SER A 167 12.24 -12.18 17.98
CA SER A 167 11.18 -11.73 18.87
C SER A 167 10.56 -12.97 19.50
N VAL A 168 11.29 -13.53 20.47
CA VAL A 168 10.68 -14.25 21.58
C VAL A 168 9.86 -13.22 22.35
N GLY A 169 8.63 -13.59 22.67
CA GLY A 169 7.69 -12.76 23.40
C GLY A 169 6.43 -12.57 22.59
N LYS A 170 5.37 -13.27 23.01
CA LYS A 170 4.00 -12.76 22.95
C LYS A 170 3.99 -11.41 23.68
N LYS A 171 4.52 -10.34 23.08
CA LYS A 171 4.17 -9.00 23.52
C LYS A 171 2.77 -8.78 23.00
N LYS A 172 1.82 -8.61 23.95
CA LYS A 172 0.50 -8.05 23.70
C LYS A 172 0.63 -6.94 22.66
N ALA A 173 -0.33 -6.85 21.75
CA ALA A 173 -0.41 -5.83 20.71
C ALA A 173 0.15 -4.50 21.24
N PRO A 174 1.06 -3.81 20.51
CA PRO A 174 1.59 -2.54 20.97
C PRO A 174 0.42 -1.68 21.41
N SER A 175 0.44 -1.29 22.68
CA SER A 175 -0.59 -0.49 23.30
C SER A 175 -0.83 0.75 22.44
N ARG A 176 -2.02 1.32 22.58
CA ARG A 176 -2.57 2.56 21.99
C ARG A 176 -1.66 3.83 22.10
N ARG A 177 -0.37 3.67 22.41
CA ARG A 177 0.63 4.72 22.66
C ARG A 177 1.29 5.28 21.40
N ILE A 178 1.32 4.53 20.30
CA ILE A 178 1.82 5.09 19.02
C ILE A 178 0.70 5.88 18.33
N SER A 179 -0.56 5.43 18.42
CA SER A 179 -1.70 6.23 17.95
C SER A 179 -1.82 7.53 18.73
N SER A 180 -1.57 7.55 20.05
CA SER A 180 -1.61 8.81 20.80
C SER A 180 -0.54 9.81 20.34
N LEU A 181 0.69 9.38 20.05
CA LEU A 181 1.72 10.29 19.52
C LEU A 181 1.36 10.89 18.15
N PHE A 182 0.69 10.12 17.28
CA PHE A 182 0.22 10.67 16.01
C PHE A 182 -0.98 11.62 16.20
N GLU A 183 -1.93 11.26 17.06
CA GLU A 183 -3.06 12.14 17.45
C GLU A 183 -2.57 13.45 18.07
N ASP A 184 -1.54 13.40 18.91
CA ASP A 184 -0.92 14.56 19.55
C ASP A 184 -0.22 15.46 18.51
N ILE A 185 0.49 14.88 17.55
CA ILE A 185 1.14 15.65 16.46
C ILE A 185 0.09 16.29 15.55
N PHE A 186 -0.96 15.56 15.15
CA PHE A 186 -2.04 16.14 14.34
C PHE A 186 -2.81 17.21 15.12
N GLY A 187 -3.00 17.03 16.43
CA GLY A 187 -3.59 18.04 17.32
C GLY A 187 -2.76 19.32 17.38
N ILE A 188 -1.43 19.22 17.53
CA ILE A 188 -0.53 20.37 17.55
C ILE A 188 -0.52 21.10 16.19
N VAL A 189 -0.42 20.36 15.09
CA VAL A 189 -0.47 20.95 13.73
C VAL A 189 -1.81 21.65 13.49
N GLY A 190 -2.93 21.03 13.89
CA GLY A 190 -4.26 21.64 13.81
C GLY A 190 -4.38 22.90 14.66
N LEU A 191 -3.80 22.93 15.86
CA LEU A 191 -3.79 24.11 16.73
C LEU A 191 -3.00 25.27 16.10
N ILE A 192 -1.82 24.99 15.53
CA ILE A 192 -1.00 26.00 14.85
C ILE A 192 -1.78 26.61 13.67
N ILE A 193 -2.44 25.78 12.85
CA ILE A 193 -3.26 26.26 11.73
C ILE A 193 -4.40 27.16 12.24
N LYS A 194 -5.11 26.77 13.31
CA LYS A 194 -6.17 27.60 13.91
C LYS A 194 -5.64 28.96 14.40
N LEU A 195 -4.46 28.98 15.04
CA LEU A 195 -3.84 30.22 15.50
C LEU A 195 -3.41 31.13 14.34
N ILE A 196 -2.91 30.56 13.24
CA ILE A 196 -2.58 31.33 12.03
C ILE A 196 -3.84 31.95 11.43
N VAL A 197 -4.93 31.18 11.30
CA VAL A 197 -6.20 31.69 10.76
C VAL A 197 -6.77 32.81 11.64
N ILE A 198 -6.73 32.63 12.97
CA ILE A 198 -7.14 33.67 13.93
C ILE A 198 -6.27 34.92 13.79
N GLY A 199 -4.94 34.76 13.70
CA GLY A 199 -4.01 35.87 13.54
C GLY A 199 -4.27 36.67 12.26
N VAL A 200 -4.49 36.00 11.12
CA VAL A 200 -4.84 36.65 9.86
C VAL A 200 -6.18 37.39 9.95
N PHE A 201 -7.17 36.82 10.63
CA PHE A 201 -8.47 37.45 10.84
C PHE A 201 -8.36 38.76 11.66
N PHE A 202 -7.63 38.74 12.79
CA PHE A 202 -7.44 39.93 13.61
C PHE A 202 -6.55 40.99 12.95
N PHE A 203 -5.52 40.57 12.21
CA PHE A 203 -4.66 41.51 11.47
C PHE A 203 -5.43 42.19 10.33
N GLY A 204 -6.32 41.47 9.64
CA GLY A 204 -7.21 42.04 8.61
C GLY A 204 -8.19 43.05 9.18
N ILE A 205 -8.84 42.74 10.31
CA ILE A 205 -9.79 43.66 10.96
C ILE A 205 -9.07 44.89 11.54
N GLY A 206 -7.93 44.69 12.23
CA GLY A 206 -7.14 45.79 12.79
C GLY A 206 -6.58 46.71 11.71
N GLY A 207 -6.09 46.15 10.60
CA GLY A 207 -5.65 46.89 9.43
C GLY A 207 -6.79 47.70 8.80
N MET A 208 -7.99 47.12 8.66
CA MET A 208 -9.18 47.82 8.15
C MET A 208 -9.63 48.97 9.04
N TRP A 209 -9.54 48.85 10.36
CA TRP A 209 -9.88 49.94 11.28
C TRP A 209 -8.90 51.11 11.20
N ILE A 210 -7.59 50.83 11.10
CA ILE A 210 -6.57 51.87 10.94
C ILE A 210 -6.71 52.55 9.57
N TYR A 211 -6.91 51.78 8.49
CA TYR A 211 -7.08 52.33 7.15
C TYR A 211 -8.38 53.14 7.01
N GLY A 212 -9.49 52.64 7.57
CA GLY A 212 -10.77 53.34 7.59
C GLY A 212 -10.75 54.63 8.41
N ALA A 213 -9.95 54.68 9.49
CA ALA A 213 -9.73 55.92 10.25
C ALA A 213 -8.94 56.96 9.44
N LEU A 214 -7.96 56.52 8.64
CA LEU A 214 -7.17 57.40 7.76
C LEU A 214 -7.91 57.86 6.50
N GLU A 215 -8.87 57.08 5.99
CA GLU A 215 -9.49 57.30 4.66
C GLU A 215 -10.95 57.80 4.71
N SER A 216 -11.46 58.12 5.90
CA SER A 216 -12.84 58.60 6.16
C SER A 216 -13.24 59.94 5.51
N SER A 217 -12.43 60.48 4.59
CA SER A 217 -12.71 61.70 3.81
C SER A 217 -13.48 61.45 2.50
N THR A 218 -13.56 60.22 1.97
CA THR A 218 -14.20 59.99 0.66
C THR A 218 -15.26 58.88 0.66
N ARG A 219 -16.44 59.21 0.09
CA ARG A 219 -17.65 58.35 0.03
C ARG A 219 -17.46 57.01 -0.70
N GLY A 220 -16.34 56.77 -1.38
CA GLY A 220 -16.06 55.53 -2.12
C GLY A 220 -15.61 54.34 -1.26
N GLY A 221 -15.03 54.58 -0.08
CA GLY A 221 -14.43 53.50 0.74
C GLY A 221 -15.44 52.51 1.31
N LEU A 222 -16.65 52.97 1.68
CA LEU A 222 -17.68 52.16 2.33
C LEU A 222 -18.18 51.00 1.46
N PHE A 223 -18.25 51.16 0.14
CA PHE A 223 -18.71 50.11 -0.77
C PHE A 223 -17.68 48.99 -0.91
N TYR A 224 -16.39 49.35 -0.97
CA TYR A 224 -15.31 48.39 -1.13
C TYR A 224 -15.16 47.49 0.11
N PHE A 225 -15.32 48.05 1.30
CA PHE A 225 -15.30 47.29 2.55
C PHE A 225 -16.47 46.30 2.70
N ALA A 226 -17.68 46.67 2.23
CA ALA A 226 -18.83 45.76 2.24
C ALA A 226 -18.61 44.54 1.34
N VAL A 227 -18.02 44.75 0.16
CA VAL A 227 -17.75 43.67 -0.80
C VAL A 227 -16.67 42.72 -0.29
N ILE A 228 -15.55 43.26 0.21
CA ILE A 228 -14.46 42.43 0.75
C ILE A 228 -14.90 41.68 2.01
N GLY A 229 -15.63 42.34 2.90
CA GLY A 229 -16.18 41.70 4.10
C GLY A 229 -17.11 40.55 3.76
N GLY A 230 -17.98 40.72 2.74
CA GLY A 230 -18.87 39.66 2.25
C GLY A 230 -18.11 38.45 1.68
N ILE A 231 -17.06 38.69 0.88
CA ILE A 231 -16.25 37.61 0.30
C ILE A 231 -15.53 36.81 1.41
N LEU A 232 -14.94 37.50 2.39
CA LEU A 232 -14.26 36.86 3.51
C LEU A 232 -15.23 36.02 4.37
N PHE A 233 -16.46 36.50 4.57
CA PHE A 233 -17.50 35.76 5.31
C PHE A 233 -17.89 34.45 4.59
N ILE A 234 -18.03 34.49 3.26
CA ILE A 234 -18.33 33.30 2.45
C ILE A 234 -17.18 32.28 2.51
N ILE A 235 -15.92 32.73 2.40
CA ILE A 235 -14.75 31.86 2.50
C ILE A 235 -14.68 31.18 3.88
N ALA A 236 -14.93 31.92 4.95
CA ALA A 236 -14.99 31.38 6.31
C ALA A 236 -16.09 30.32 6.48
N GLY A 237 -17.28 30.56 5.90
CA GLY A 237 -18.38 29.59 5.90
C GLY A 237 -18.05 28.29 5.16
N ILE A 238 -17.40 28.37 3.99
CA ILE A 238 -16.95 27.19 3.25
C ILE A 238 -15.93 26.39 4.05
N TYR A 239 -14.98 27.07 4.70
CA TYR A 239 -13.96 26.41 5.52
C TYR A 239 -14.58 25.63 6.71
N LEU A 240 -15.56 26.22 7.39
CA LEU A 240 -16.30 25.57 8.48
C LEU A 240 -17.10 24.34 8.03
N ILE A 241 -17.64 24.35 6.81
CA ILE A 241 -18.36 23.21 6.24
C ILE A 241 -17.39 22.08 5.90
N VAL A 242 -16.23 22.39 5.31
CA VAL A 242 -15.20 21.40 4.96
C VAL A 242 -14.64 20.74 6.22
N ASP A 243 -14.36 21.51 7.27
CA ASP A 243 -13.80 20.99 8.54
C ASP A 243 -14.80 20.06 9.27
N ASN A 244 -16.11 20.37 9.23
CA ASN A 244 -17.14 19.52 9.84
C ASN A 244 -17.46 18.23 9.04
N LEU A 245 -17.16 18.20 7.74
CA LEU A 245 -17.47 17.04 6.90
C LEU A 245 -16.38 15.95 6.95
N ASN A 246 -15.24 16.17 7.63
CA ASN A 246 -14.14 15.19 7.73
C ASN A 246 -13.79 14.56 6.36
N LEU A 247 -13.81 15.38 5.30
CA LEU A 247 -13.39 15.03 3.95
C LEU A 247 -11.88 15.22 3.77
#